data_AF-A0A2E5SUB4-F1
#
_entry.id   AF-A0A2E5SUB4-F1
#
_cell.length_a   1.000
_cell.length_b   1.000
_cell.length_c   1.000
_cell.angle_alpha   90.00
_cell.angle_beta   90.00
_cell.angle_gamma   90.00
#
_symmetry.space_group_name_H-M   'P 1'
#
loop_
_entity.id
_entity.type
_entity.pdbx_description
1 polymer ?
#
loop_
_entity_poly.entity_id
_entity_poly.type
_entity_poly.pdbx_seq_one_letter_code
_entity_poly.pdbx_strand_id
1 'polypeptide(L)'
;MNIPTDLRYTSDHEWIKLDGDIATVGVTDYAQGELGDIVFVEVETEGEELDAEEVFGTIEAVKTVSDLFLPVSGEILEFNSALEDDPSLINNDPFGDGWIIKVKVSDTAEFDALMDSEAYAATLG
;
A
#
# COMPACT_ATOMS: atom_id res chain seq x y z
N MET A 1 15.67 -4.97 -3.29
CA MET A 1 14.54 -5.89 -3.44
C MET A 1 14.38 -6.70 -2.18
N ASN A 2 13.60 -6.16 -1.25
CA ASN A 2 13.15 -6.83 -0.04
C ASN A 2 11.66 -7.22 -0.20
N ILE A 3 11.32 -8.45 0.17
CA ILE A 3 9.95 -8.98 0.10
C ILE A 3 9.66 -9.72 1.42
N PRO A 4 9.15 -9.03 2.45
CA PRO A 4 8.78 -9.64 3.72
C PRO A 4 7.80 -10.82 3.58
N THR A 5 8.00 -11.89 4.35
CA THR A 5 7.16 -13.10 4.24
C THR A 5 5.89 -13.04 5.08
N ASP A 6 5.75 -12.05 5.96
CA ASP A 6 4.60 -11.84 6.85
C ASP A 6 3.52 -10.92 6.25
N LEU A 7 3.62 -10.59 4.96
CA LEU A 7 2.72 -9.70 4.23
C LEU A 7 2.01 -10.45 3.09
N ARG A 8 0.92 -9.84 2.63
CA ARG A 8 0.29 -10.16 1.35
C ARG A 8 0.53 -9.04 0.34
N TYR A 9 0.41 -9.37 -0.95
CA TYR A 9 0.80 -8.50 -2.06
C TYR A 9 -0.24 -8.46 -3.18
N THR A 10 -0.31 -7.32 -3.86
CA THR A 10 -1.14 -7.10 -5.05
C THR A 10 -0.31 -7.18 -6.34
N SER A 11 -0.99 -7.34 -7.48
CA SER A 11 -0.37 -7.23 -8.81
C SER A 11 0.20 -5.84 -9.07
N ASP A 12 -0.37 -4.84 -8.42
CA ASP A 12 -0.08 -3.42 -8.58
C ASP A 12 1.03 -2.95 -7.62
N HIS A 13 1.73 -3.90 -7.02
CA HIS A 13 2.93 -3.70 -6.20
C HIS A 13 2.67 -2.98 -4.87
N GLU A 14 1.48 -3.17 -4.30
CA GLU A 14 1.17 -2.83 -2.92
C GLU A 14 1.36 -4.04 -1.99
N TRP A 15 1.50 -3.76 -0.71
CA TRP A 15 1.50 -4.76 0.35
C TRP A 15 0.42 -4.44 1.38
N ILE A 16 -0.05 -5.50 2.04
CA ILE A 16 -1.03 -5.41 3.11
C ILE A 16 -0.66 -6.34 4.27
N LYS A 17 -0.79 -5.83 5.50
CA LYS A 17 -0.56 -6.54 6.75
C LYS A 17 -1.81 -6.52 7.61
N LEU A 18 -2.36 -7.68 7.94
CA LEU A 18 -3.55 -7.81 8.78
C LEU A 18 -3.19 -8.01 10.25
N ASP A 19 -3.77 -7.20 11.14
CA ASP A 19 -3.74 -7.36 12.61
C ASP A 19 -5.19 -7.33 13.14
N GLY A 20 -5.77 -8.51 13.34
CA GLY A 20 -7.19 -8.63 13.65
C GLY A 20 -8.08 -8.29 12.45
N ASP A 21 -8.88 -7.24 12.57
CA ASP A 21 -9.73 -6.69 11.50
C ASP A 21 -9.17 -5.40 10.88
N ILE A 22 -8.01 -4.93 11.36
CA ILE A 22 -7.35 -3.73 10.84
C ILE A 22 -6.16 -4.16 9.98
N ALA A 23 -6.10 -3.64 8.76
CA ALA A 23 -5.00 -3.85 7.85
C ALA A 23 -4.20 -2.57 7.63
N THR A 24 -2.88 -2.69 7.60
CA THR A 24 -1.97 -1.62 7.18
C THR A 24 -1.58 -1.85 5.73
N VAL A 25 -1.62 -0.81 4.89
CA VAL A 25 -1.32 -0.87 3.46
C VAL A 25 -0.19 0.12 3.11
N GLY A 26 0.65 -0.26 2.17
CA GLY A 26 1.67 0.60 1.56
C GLY A 26 2.15 0.05 0.22
N VAL A 27 3.16 0.69 -0.38
CA VAL A 27 3.77 0.23 -1.63
C VAL A 27 5.06 -0.54 -1.38
N THR A 28 5.39 -1.48 -2.27
CA THR A 28 6.55 -2.36 -2.11
C THR A 28 7.88 -1.67 -2.44
N ASP A 29 9.00 -2.26 -2.00
CA ASP A 29 10.36 -1.85 -2.39
C ASP A 29 10.57 -1.85 -3.91
N TYR A 30 9.86 -2.70 -4.65
CA TYR A 30 9.88 -2.67 -6.11
C TYR A 30 9.17 -1.42 -6.65
N ALA A 31 7.94 -1.16 -6.21
CA ALA A 31 7.14 -0.02 -6.65
C ALA A 31 7.87 1.31 -6.46
N GLN A 32 8.40 1.56 -5.26
CA GLN A 32 9.12 2.80 -4.97
C GLN A 32 10.37 2.97 -5.86
N GLY A 33 11.05 1.85 -6.18
CA GLY A 33 12.21 1.86 -7.07
C GLY A 33 11.87 2.21 -8.51
N GLU A 34 10.72 1.75 -9.00
CA GLU A 34 10.22 2.08 -10.34
C GLU A 34 9.70 3.52 -10.43
N LEU A 35 9.02 4.01 -9.39
CA LEU A 35 8.54 5.40 -9.29
C LEU A 35 9.71 6.40 -9.19
N GLY A 36 10.78 6.04 -8.46
CA GLY A 36 11.89 6.92 -8.14
C GLY A 36 11.60 7.78 -6.91
N ASP A 37 12.22 8.95 -6.84
CA ASP A 37 12.12 9.83 -5.68
C ASP A 37 10.68 10.35 -5.50
N ILE A 38 10.03 9.93 -4.41
CA ILE A 38 8.66 10.31 -4.07
C ILE A 38 8.68 11.69 -3.41
N VAL A 39 7.79 12.56 -3.86
CA VAL A 39 7.73 13.96 -3.43
C VAL A 39 6.40 14.33 -2.79
N PHE A 40 5.33 13.56 -3.03
CA PHE A 40 4.03 13.82 -2.45
C PHE A 40 3.14 12.57 -2.45
N VAL A 41 2.24 12.48 -1.47
CA VAL A 41 1.23 11.44 -1.33
C VAL A 41 -0.08 12.10 -0.91
N GLU A 42 -1.17 11.76 -1.58
CA GLU A 42 -2.49 12.33 -1.32
C GLU A 42 -3.50 11.22 -1.05
N VAL A 43 -4.21 11.33 0.07
CA VAL A 43 -5.31 10.42 0.45
C VAL A 43 -6.46 11.28 0.97
N GLU A 44 -7.52 11.40 0.17
CA GLU A 44 -8.72 12.17 0.55
C GLU A 44 -9.88 11.27 1.01
N THR A 45 -9.66 9.96 1.09
CA THR A 45 -10.68 8.93 1.32
C THR A 45 -10.80 8.51 2.78
N GLU A 46 -10.13 9.20 3.72
CA GLU A 46 -10.22 8.88 5.15
C GLU A 46 -11.68 8.99 5.65
N GLY A 47 -12.18 7.91 6.25
CA GLY A 47 -13.57 7.76 6.70
C GLY A 47 -14.54 7.27 5.62
N GLU A 48 -14.08 6.98 4.40
CA GLU A 48 -14.90 6.39 3.34
C GLU A 48 -14.81 4.86 3.34
N GLU A 49 -15.92 4.21 2.95
CA GLU A 49 -15.96 2.79 2.61
C GLU A 49 -15.71 2.65 1.11
N LEU A 50 -14.71 1.85 0.74
CA LEU A 50 -14.32 1.59 -0.65
C LEU A 50 -14.30 0.08 -0.92
N ASP A 51 -14.59 -0.28 -2.16
CA ASP A 51 -14.46 -1.66 -2.64
C ASP A 51 -12.99 -1.98 -3.00
N ALA A 52 -12.62 -3.26 -3.02
CA ALA A 52 -11.32 -3.69 -3.53
C ALA A 52 -11.09 -3.17 -4.97
N GLU A 53 -9.84 -2.84 -5.30
CA GLU A 53 -9.42 -2.23 -6.57
C GLU A 53 -9.93 -0.79 -6.81
N GLU A 54 -10.64 -0.16 -5.86
CA GLU A 54 -10.92 1.28 -5.93
C GLU A 54 -9.70 2.12 -5.53
N VAL A 55 -9.60 3.32 -6.12
CA VAL A 55 -8.50 4.25 -5.84
C VAL A 55 -8.72 4.92 -4.50
N PHE A 56 -7.82 4.70 -3.54
CA PHE A 56 -7.87 5.36 -2.24
C PHE A 56 -7.02 6.64 -2.18
N GLY A 57 -6.04 6.77 -3.08
CA GLY A 57 -5.11 7.90 -3.07
C GLY A 57 -4.19 7.92 -4.29
N THR A 58 -3.25 8.85 -4.29
CA THR A 58 -2.25 9.00 -5.36
C THR A 58 -0.86 9.22 -4.78
N ILE A 59 0.15 8.80 -5.53
CA ILE A 59 1.56 9.00 -5.22
C ILE A 59 2.23 9.77 -6.36
N GLU A 60 2.90 10.87 -6.03
CA GLU A 60 3.66 11.68 -6.97
C GLU A 60 5.15 11.53 -6.69
N ALA A 61 5.87 11.12 -7.73
CA ALA A 61 7.32 11.06 -7.77
C ALA A 61 7.85 12.05 -8.81
N VAL A 62 9.14 12.39 -8.74
CA VAL A 62 9.79 13.36 -9.65
C VAL A 62 9.55 13.04 -11.14
N LYS A 63 9.33 11.77 -11.47
CA LYS A 63 9.17 11.30 -12.86
C LYS A 63 7.73 11.02 -13.27
N THR A 64 6.83 10.75 -12.34
CA THR A 64 5.50 10.19 -12.64
C THR A 64 4.53 10.37 -11.47
N VAL A 65 3.24 10.29 -11.78
CA VAL A 65 2.16 10.11 -10.79
C VAL A 65 1.60 8.70 -10.98
N SER A 66 1.22 8.04 -9.90
CA SER A 66 0.51 6.77 -9.92
C SER A 66 -0.68 6.80 -8.97
N ASP A 67 -1.77 6.16 -9.36
CA ASP A 67 -2.88 5.89 -8.46
C ASP A 67 -2.49 4.76 -7.49
N LEU A 68 -3.13 4.75 -6.31
CA LEU A 68 -3.01 3.71 -5.29
C LEU A 68 -4.35 3.01 -5.12
N PHE A 69 -4.35 1.68 -5.22
CA PHE A 69 -5.55 0.87 -5.23
C PHE A 69 -5.74 0.12 -3.92
N LEU A 70 -6.99 0.00 -3.49
CA LEU A 70 -7.28 -0.66 -2.23
C LEU A 70 -7.17 -2.19 -2.40
N PRO A 71 -6.31 -2.90 -1.63
CA PRO A 71 -6.12 -4.33 -1.83
C PRO A 71 -7.33 -5.19 -1.45
N VAL A 72 -8.17 -4.70 -0.54
CA VAL A 72 -9.36 -5.38 0.00
C VAL A 72 -10.41 -4.34 0.36
N SER A 73 -11.68 -4.69 0.21
CA SER A 73 -12.82 -3.83 0.53
C SER A 73 -12.83 -3.47 2.02
N GLY A 74 -13.09 -2.21 2.35
CA GLY A 74 -13.01 -1.74 3.74
C GLY A 74 -13.23 -0.25 3.94
N GLU A 75 -13.22 0.16 5.20
CA GLU A 75 -13.29 1.56 5.62
C GLU A 75 -11.86 2.10 5.85
N ILE A 76 -11.50 3.21 5.22
CA ILE A 76 -10.21 3.87 5.44
C ILE A 76 -10.24 4.55 6.82
N LEU A 77 -9.39 4.09 7.74
CA LEU A 77 -9.39 4.55 9.14
C LEU A 77 -8.42 5.70 9.39
N GLU A 78 -7.28 5.69 8.73
CA GLU A 78 -6.16 6.57 9.06
C GLU A 78 -5.21 6.70 7.87
N PHE A 79 -4.86 7.92 7.49
CA PHE A 79 -3.69 8.21 6.67
C PHE A 79 -2.44 8.47 7.54
N ASN A 80 -1.27 8.00 7.09
CA ASN A 80 -0.01 8.25 7.77
C ASN A 80 0.44 9.72 7.59
N SER A 81 0.06 10.58 8.52
CA SER A 81 0.39 12.01 8.49
C SER A 81 1.90 12.31 8.46
N ALA A 82 2.77 11.36 8.80
CA ALA A 82 4.22 11.55 8.66
C ALA A 82 4.65 11.74 7.20
N LEU A 83 3.87 11.24 6.24
CA LEU A 83 4.14 11.38 4.81
C LEU A 83 3.88 12.79 4.27
N GLU A 84 3.12 13.62 4.99
CA GLU A 84 2.96 15.04 4.65
C GLU A 84 4.26 15.83 4.85
N ASP A 85 5.00 15.47 5.91
CA ASP A 85 6.26 16.12 6.28
C ASP A 85 7.46 15.46 5.57
N ASP A 86 7.45 14.14 5.43
CA ASP A 86 8.53 13.36 4.81
C ASP A 86 8.01 12.21 3.92
N PRO A 87 7.64 12.50 2.67
CA PRO A 87 7.21 11.47 1.72
C PRO A 87 8.33 10.49 1.33
N SER A 88 9.59 10.83 1.61
CA SER A 88 10.73 9.94 1.30
C SER A 88 10.77 8.69 2.19
N LEU A 89 9.97 8.65 3.26
CA LEU A 89 9.77 7.44 4.07
C LEU A 89 9.32 6.25 3.22
N ILE A 90 8.54 6.46 2.16
CA ILE A 90 8.15 5.38 1.24
C ILE A 90 9.35 4.84 0.47
N ASN A 91 10.30 5.70 0.07
CA ASN A 91 11.54 5.24 -0.57
C ASN A 91 12.48 4.55 0.42
N ASN A 92 12.58 5.07 1.64
CA ASN A 92 13.60 4.66 2.63
C ASN A 92 13.18 3.44 3.47
N ASP A 93 11.90 3.35 3.84
CA ASP A 93 11.35 2.29 4.68
C ASP A 93 9.92 1.90 4.26
N PRO A 94 9.74 1.37 3.02
CA PRO A 94 8.42 1.10 2.44
C PRO A 94 7.54 0.13 3.24
N PHE A 95 8.14 -0.73 4.08
CA PHE A 95 7.44 -1.74 4.88
C PHE A 95 7.36 -1.40 6.38
N GLY A 96 7.93 -0.27 6.79
CA GLY A 96 7.93 0.23 8.16
C GLY A 96 7.26 1.59 8.21
N ASP A 97 8.04 2.66 8.39
CA ASP A 97 7.52 4.02 8.55
C ASP A 97 6.86 4.59 7.28
N GLY A 98 7.08 3.98 6.12
CA GLY A 98 6.48 4.32 4.83
C GLY A 98 5.10 3.71 4.54
N TRP A 99 4.40 3.17 5.54
CA TRP A 99 2.99 2.77 5.37
C TRP A 99 2.11 3.99 5.02
N ILE A 100 1.02 3.78 4.28
CA ILE A 100 0.22 4.86 3.71
C ILE A 100 -1.13 4.99 4.44
N ILE A 101 -1.89 3.90 4.53
CA ILE A 101 -3.22 3.89 5.17
C ILE A 101 -3.38 2.71 6.12
N LYS A 102 -4.34 2.86 7.06
CA LYS A 102 -4.97 1.74 7.74
C LYS A 102 -6.42 1.61 7.31
N VAL A 103 -6.88 0.37 7.21
CA VAL A 103 -8.18 0.00 6.68
C VAL A 103 -8.84 -0.97 7.64
N LYS A 104 -10.12 -0.79 7.92
CA LYS A 104 -10.94 -1.82 8.56
C LYS A 104 -11.48 -2.74 7.48
N VAL A 105 -11.02 -3.99 7.48
CA VAL A 105 -11.35 -4.95 6.42
C VAL A 105 -12.79 -5.43 6.56
N SER A 106 -13.56 -5.32 5.48
CA SER A 106 -14.96 -5.76 5.42
C SER A 106 -15.09 -7.25 5.10
N ASP A 107 -14.18 -7.81 4.29
CA ASP A 107 -14.13 -9.23 3.96
C ASP A 107 -12.69 -9.79 4.03
N THR A 108 -12.42 -10.56 5.08
CA THR A 108 -11.13 -11.25 5.25
C THR A 108 -10.82 -12.30 4.18
N ALA A 109 -11.83 -12.78 3.45
CA ALA A 109 -11.61 -13.75 2.36
C ALA A 109 -10.86 -13.10 1.18
N GLU A 110 -11.02 -11.79 0.97
CA GLU A 110 -10.27 -11.05 -0.05
C GLU A 110 -8.78 -11.01 0.31
N PHE A 111 -8.46 -10.81 1.59
CA PHE A 111 -7.07 -10.87 2.07
C PHE A 111 -6.42 -12.24 1.82
N ASP A 112 -7.16 -13.33 2.04
CA ASP A 112 -6.66 -14.69 1.81
C ASP A 112 -6.42 -15.01 0.31
N ALA A 113 -7.08 -14.27 -0.59
CA ALA A 113 -6.93 -14.41 -2.03
C ALA A 113 -5.69 -13.70 -2.59
N LEU A 114 -5.08 -12.79 -1.82
CA LEU A 114 -3.89 -12.03 -2.22
C LEU A 114 -2.64 -12.91 -2.29
N MET A 115 -1.65 -12.44 -3.06
CA MET A 115 -0.39 -13.17 -3.23
C MET A 115 0.39 -13.22 -1.93
N ASP A 116 1.00 -14.37 -1.64
CA ASP A 116 2.09 -14.43 -0.68
C ASP A 116 3.40 -13.90 -1.30
N SER A 117 4.45 -13.84 -0.48
CA SER A 117 5.77 -13.37 -0.90
C SER A 117 6.39 -14.20 -2.03
N GLU A 118 6.13 -15.51 -2.09
CA GLU A 118 6.71 -16.38 -3.13
C GLU A 118 6.02 -16.14 -4.48
N ALA A 119 4.68 -16.06 -4.46
CA ALA A 119 3.87 -15.73 -5.63
C ALA A 119 4.20 -14.33 -6.16
N TYR A 120 4.34 -13.34 -5.27
CA TYR A 120 4.74 -11.98 -5.66
C TYR A 120 6.16 -11.95 -6.24
N ALA A 121 7.14 -12.59 -5.60
CA ALA A 121 8.50 -12.65 -6.13
C ALA A 121 8.55 -13.24 -7.55
N ALA A 122 7.70 -14.22 -7.86
CA ALA A 122 7.62 -14.82 -9.19
C ALA A 122 7.06 -13.89 -10.27
N THR A 123 6.35 -12.80 -9.92
CA THR A 123 5.87 -11.81 -10.90
C THR A 123 6.94 -10.81 -11.32
N LEU A 124 8.00 -10.66 -10.52
CA LEU A 124 9.06 -9.66 -10.72
C LEU A 124 10.17 -10.11 -11.68
N GLY A 125 10.19 -11.37 -12.11
CA GLY A 125 11.10 -11.91 -13.13
C GLY A 125 12.39 -12.49 -12.56
#